data_AF-A0A0F5LK65-F1
#
_entry.id   AF-A0A0F5LK65-F1
#
_cell.length_a   1.000
_cell.length_b   1.000
_cell.length_c   1.000
_cell.angle_alpha   90.00
_cell.angle_beta   90.00
_cell.angle_gamma   90.00
#
_symmetry.space_group_name_H-M   'P 1'
#
loop_
_entity.id
_entity.type
_entity.pdbx_description
1 polymer ?
#
loop_
_entity_poly.entity_id
_entity_poly.type
_entity_poly.pdbx_seq_one_letter_code
_entity_poly.pdbx_strand_id
1 'polypeptide(L)' 'MLPDRLGVEKEREIRRLRGLFAGVQRIPEHRRDAECADDRALIILHLLLDLGEDCRDLRASEIRPPA' A
#
# COMPACT_ATOMS: atom_id res chain seq x y z
N MET A 1 -27.45 -0.07 17.30
CA MET A 1 -26.05 -0.51 17.34
C MET A 1 -25.22 0.54 16.64
N LEU A 2 -24.30 1.21 17.35
CA LEU A 2 -23.37 2.12 16.72
C LEU A 2 -22.28 1.29 16.02
N PRO A 3 -21.89 1.60 14.78
CA PRO A 3 -20.78 0.92 14.15
C PRO A 3 -19.53 1.08 15.02
N ASP A 4 -18.76 0.00 15.13
CA ASP A 4 -17.49 -0.01 15.85
C ASP A 4 -16.59 1.06 15.23
N ARG A 5 -16.35 2.15 15.97
CA ARG A 5 -15.61 3.32 15.46
C ARG A 5 -14.21 2.93 15.01
N LEU A 6 -13.62 1.93 15.66
CA LEU A 6 -12.31 1.37 15.31
C LEU A 6 -12.36 0.66 13.95
N GLY A 7 -13.46 -0.05 13.66
CA GLY A 7 -13.68 -0.67 12.35
C GLY A 7 -13.79 0.36 11.23
N VAL A 8 -14.53 1.46 11.46
CA VAL A 8 -14.72 2.53 10.46
C VAL A 8 -13.41 3.28 10.17
N GLU A 9 -12.60 3.57 11.20
CA GLU A 9 -11.30 4.22 11.04
C GLU A 9 -10.30 3.33 10.30
N LYS A 10 -10.28 2.04 10.65
CA LYS A 10 -9.46 1.03 9.99
C LYS A 10 -9.79 0.89 8.50
N GLU A 11 -11.07 0.76 8.15
CA GLU A 11 -11.51 0.67 6.74
C GLU A 11 -11.15 1.93 5.94
N ARG A 12 -11.27 3.10 6.57
CA ARG A 12 -10.88 4.37 5.94
C ARG A 12 -9.39 4.40 5.65
N GLU A 13 -8.57 3.93 6.59
CA GLU A 13 -7.11 3.90 6.39
C GLU A 13 -6.71 2.87 5.33
N ILE A 14 -7.31 1.69 5.31
CA ILE A 14 -7.12 0.69 4.26
C ILE A 14 -7.43 1.29 2.87
N ARG A 15 -8.56 2.00 2.74
CA ARG A 15 -8.94 2.66 1.48
C ARG A 15 -7.94 3.73 1.06
N ARG A 16 -7.45 4.53 2.02
CA ARG A 16 -6.43 5.56 1.79
C ARG A 16 -5.13 4.93 1.29
N LEU A 17 -4.64 3.90 1.98
CA LEU A 17 -3.40 3.21 1.64
C LEU A 17 -3.49 2.51 0.28
N ARG A 18 -4.59 1.82 -0.02
CA ARG A 18 -4.85 1.26 -1.36
C ARG A 18 -4.80 2.33 -2.46
N GLY A 19 -5.36 3.52 -2.20
CA GLY A 19 -5.30 4.66 -3.11
C GLY A 19 -3.87 5.18 -3.33
N LEU A 20 -3.08 5.28 -2.26
CA LEU A 20 -1.66 5.64 -2.34
C LEU A 20 -0.85 4.61 -3.12
N PHE A 21 -1.08 3.32 -2.87
CA PHE A 21 -0.42 2.23 -3.59
C PHE A 21 -0.70 2.32 -5.08
N ALA A 22 -1.96 2.49 -5.48
CA ALA A 22 -2.34 2.66 -6.89
C ALA A 22 -1.69 3.90 -7.53
N GLY A 23 -1.50 4.98 -6.76
CA GLY A 23 -0.78 6.17 -7.21
C GLY A 23 0.70 5.87 -7.49
N VAL A 24 1.35 5.14 -6.59
CA VAL A 24 2.76 4.72 -6.73
C VAL A 24 2.94 3.78 -7.93
N GLN A 25 2.02 2.83 -8.15
CA GLN A 25 2.06 1.90 -9.30
C GLN A 25 1.92 2.59 -10.66
N ARG A 26 1.45 3.85 -10.71
CA ARG A 26 1.35 4.63 -11.96
C ARG A 26 2.65 5.40 -12.29
N ILE A 27 3.64 5.39 -11.40
CA ILE A 27 4.92 6.06 -11.65
C ILE A 27 5.64 5.28 -12.76
N PRO A 28 6.06 5.96 -13.85
CA PRO A 28 6.82 5.31 -14.92
C PRO A 28 8.13 4.72 -14.42
N GLU A 29 8.52 3.54 -14.94
CA GLU A 29 9.71 2.78 -14.50
C GLU A 29 10.98 3.64 -14.41
N HIS A 30 11.27 4.43 -15.45
CA HIS A 30 12.44 5.31 -15.51
C HIS A 30 12.48 6.43 -14.44
N ARG A 31 11.39 6.66 -13.70
CA ARG A 31 11.29 7.62 -12.60
C ARG A 31 11.20 6.95 -11.22
N ARG A 32 11.03 5.63 -11.15
CA ARG A 32 10.74 4.92 -9.89
C ARG A 32 11.86 5.13 -8.86
N ASP A 33 13.12 5.04 -9.26
CA ASP A 33 14.25 5.26 -8.36
C ASP A 33 14.31 6.70 -7.84
N ALA A 34 14.19 7.68 -8.74
CA ALA A 34 14.23 9.10 -8.38
C ALA A 34 13.08 9.52 -7.45
N GLU A 35 11.95 8.81 -7.52
CA GLU A 35 10.77 9.06 -6.69
C GLU A 35 10.62 8.09 -5.51
N CYS A 36 11.60 7.20 -5.32
CA CYS A 36 11.58 6.13 -4.32
C CYS A 36 10.26 5.33 -4.37
N ALA A 37 9.75 5.07 -5.58
CA ALA A 37 8.45 4.46 -5.80
C ALA A 37 8.38 3.05 -5.20
N ASP A 38 9.45 2.26 -5.32
CA ASP A 38 9.47 0.89 -4.84
C ASP A 38 9.51 0.83 -3.30
N ASP A 39 10.35 1.67 -2.67
CA ASP A 39 10.37 1.80 -1.21
C ASP A 39 9.01 2.25 -0.67
N ARG A 40 8.38 3.22 -1.32
CA ARG A 40 7.03 3.69 -0.94
C ARG A 40 5.99 2.59 -1.11
N ALA A 41 6.05 1.80 -2.18
CA ALA A 41 5.16 0.67 -2.40
C ALA A 41 5.31 -0.38 -1.28
N LEU A 42 6.55 -0.70 -0.89
CA LEU A 42 6.83 -1.63 0.22
C LEU A 42 6.31 -1.10 1.56
N ILE A 43 6.54 0.18 1.86
CA ILE A 43 6.03 0.80 3.10
C ILE A 43 4.50 0.70 3.14
N ILE A 44 3.83 1.04 2.04
CA ILE A 44 2.36 0.98 1.98
C ILE A 44 1.87 -0.47 2.13
N LEU A 45 2.54 -1.44 1.51
CA LEU A 45 2.20 -2.85 1.63
C LEU A 45 2.32 -3.33 3.08
N HIS A 46 3.41 -2.98 3.79
CA HIS A 46 3.57 -3.31 5.21
C HIS A 46 2.46 -2.70 6.07
N LEU A 47 2.11 -1.42 5.85
CA LEU A 47 1.04 -0.77 6.60
C LEU A 47 -0.33 -1.44 6.38
N LEU A 48 -0.61 -1.91 5.17
CA LEU A 48 -1.84 -2.67 4.88
C LEU A 48 -1.84 -4.04 5.60
N LEU A 49 -0.71 -4.74 5.62
CA LEU A 49 -0.56 -6.00 6.35
C LEU A 49 -0.70 -5.83 7.86
N ASP A 50 -0.18 -4.74 8.44
CA ASP A 50 -0.34 -4.40 9.86
C ASP A 50 -1.80 -4.11 10.23
N LEU A 51 -2.57 -3.57 9.28
CA LEU A 51 -4.01 -3.44 9.40
C LEU A 51 -4.73 -4.78 9.16
N GLY A 52 -4.04 -5.88 8.90
CA GLY A 52 -4.65 -7.19 8.66
C GLY A 52 -5.40 -7.28 7.33
N GLU A 53 -5.07 -6.44 6.36
CA GLU A 53 -5.60 -6.53 5.00
C GLU A 53 -4.91 -7.65 4.22
N ASP A 54 -5.69 -8.46 3.50
CA ASP A 54 -5.13 -9.43 2.56
C ASP A 54 -4.66 -8.72 1.30
N CYS A 55 -3.34 -8.62 1.14
CA CYS A 55 -2.69 -7.90 0.05
C CYS A 55 -2.26 -8.82 -1.11
N ARG A 56 -2.78 -10.05 -1.21
CA ARG A 56 -2.42 -10.96 -2.32
C ARG A 56 -2.85 -10.45 -3.69
N ASP A 57 -3.88 -9.61 -3.75
CA ASP A 57 -4.31 -8.87 -4.94
C ASP A 57 -3.31 -7.78 -5.32
N LEU A 58 -2.63 -7.20 -4.33
CA LEU A 58 -1.50 -6.30 -4.50
C LEU A 58 -0.23 -7.12 -4.77
N ARG A 59 -0.24 -7.91 -5.85
CA ARG A 59 0.99 -8.52 -6.35
C ARG A 59 1.93 -7.40 -6.78
N ALA A 60 2.85 -7.08 -5.87
CA ALA A 60 4.15 -6.50 -6.17
C ALA A 60 4.99 -7.51 -6.97
N SER A 61 4.44 -8.06 -8.06
CA SER A 61 5.22 -8.79 -9.04
C SER A 61 6.30 -7.81 -9.49
N GLU A 62 7.54 -8.06 -9.04
CA GLU A 62 8.80 -7.34 -9.31
C GLU A 62 9.38 -6.41 -8.24
N ILE A 63 8.89 -6.35 -6.99
CA ILE A 63 9.68 -5.70 -5.93
C ILE A 63 10.65 -6.71 -5.32
N ARG A 64 11.88 -6.79 -5.84
CA ARG A 64 12.98 -7.45 -5.12
C ARG A 64 13.27 -6.64 -3.84
N PRO A 65 13.42 -7.27 -2.67
CA PRO A 65 13.95 -6.57 -1.52
C PRO A 65 15.36 -6.04 -1.85
N PRO A 66 15.76 -4.86 -1.36
CA PRO A 66 17.12 -4.38 -1.52
C PRO A 66 18.08 -5.41 -0.90
N ALA A 67 19.15 -5.72 -1.64
CA ALA A 67 20.22 -6.60 -1.21
C ALA A 67 21.05 -5.97 -0.08
#